data_AF-A0A1S0TEP1-F1
#
_entry.id   AF-A0A1S0TEP1-F1
#
_cell.length_a   1.000
_cell.length_b   1.000
_cell.length_c   1.000
_cell.angle_alpha   90.00
_cell.angle_beta   90.00
_cell.angle_gamma   90.00
#
_symmetry.space_group_name_H-M   'P 1'
#
loop_
_entity.id
_entity.type
_entity.pdbx_description
1 polymer ?
#
loop_
_entity_poly.entity_id
_entity_poly.type
_entity_poly.pdbx_seq_one_letter_code
_entity_poly.pdbx_strand_id
1 'polypeptide(L)' 'GWLHTGDIGMWLPNGSLRIIDRKNNLFKLAQADFVSPEQIENIYLQHPLVKQ' A
#
# COMPACT_ATOMS: atom_id res chain seq x y z
N GLY A 1 -24.34 6.81 8.69
CA GLY A 1 -22.92 7.13 8.92
C GLY A 1 -22.07 6.31 7.98
N TRP A 2 -20.91 6.82 7.55
CA TRP A 2 -20.03 6.12 6.62
C TRP A 2 -19.14 5.13 7.37
N LEU A 3 -18.95 3.92 6.82
CA LEU A 3 -18.04 2.92 7.37
C LEU A 3 -16.60 3.31 7.03
N HIS A 4 -15.78 3.60 8.03
CA HIS A 4 -14.37 3.91 7.85
C HIS A 4 -13.54 2.63 7.96
N THR A 5 -13.28 1.94 6.84
CA THR A 5 -12.56 0.66 6.81
C THR A 5 -11.06 0.78 7.09
N GLY A 6 -10.50 2.00 6.97
CA GLY A 6 -9.06 2.22 7.09
C GLY A 6 -8.26 1.82 5.84
N ASP A 7 -8.93 1.48 4.74
CA ASP A 7 -8.32 1.22 3.44
C ASP A 7 -8.14 2.51 2.65
N ILE A 8 -7.02 2.58 1.94
CA ILE A 8 -6.77 3.61 0.93
C ILE A 8 -6.95 2.94 -0.41
N GLY A 9 -7.87 3.47 -1.21
CA GLY A 9 -8.18 2.96 -2.54
C GLY A 9 -8.00 4.02 -3.61
N MET A 10 -7.63 3.57 -4.80
CA MET A 10 -7.60 4.37 -6.02
C MET A 10 -8.76 3.95 -6.93
N TRP A 11 -9.53 4.93 -7.39
CA TRP A 11 -10.56 4.70 -8.40
C TRP A 11 -9.91 4.51 -9.77
N LEU A 12 -10.27 3.40 -10.42
CA LEU A 12 -9.85 3.12 -11.78
C LEU A 12 -10.86 3.71 -12.79
N PRO A 13 -10.45 4.00 -14.03
CA PRO A 13 -11.33 4.57 -15.05
C PRO A 13 -12.55 3.70 -15.39
N ASN A 14 -12.49 2.40 -15.09
CA ASN A 14 -13.59 1.45 -15.25
C ASN A 14 -14.59 1.47 -14.06
N GLY A 15 -14.45 2.40 -13.11
CA GLY A 15 -15.30 2.52 -11.94
C GLY A 15 -15.03 1.52 -10.81
N SER A 16 -13.97 0.71 -10.93
CA SER A 16 -13.57 -0.21 -9.86
C SER A 16 -12.67 0.49 -8.83
N LEU A 17 -12.84 0.14 -7.55
CA LEU A 17 -11.96 0.59 -6.48
C LEU A 17 -10.83 -0.43 -6.28
N ARG A 18 -9.59 -0.02 -6.52
CA ARG A 18 -8.41 -0.83 -6.20
C ARG A 18 -7.89 -0.42 -4.82
N ILE A 19 -7.81 -1.35 -3.88
CA ILE A 19 -7.14 -1.14 -2.60
C ILE A 19 -5.63 -1.07 -2.87
N ILE A 20 -5.00 0.01 -2.43
CA ILE A 20 -3.57 0.27 -2.66
C ILE A 20 -2.76 0.28 -1.36
N ASP A 21 -3.40 0.57 -0.23
CA ASP A 21 -2.72 0.61 1.07
C ASP A 21 -3.70 0.58 2.26
N ARG A 22 -3.15 0.45 3.48
CA ARG A 22 -3.87 0.62 4.75
C ARG A 22 -3.42 1.92 5.41
N LYS A 23 -4.36 2.71 5.94
CA LYS A 23 -4.10 4.01 6.59
C LYS A 23 -3.04 3.96 7.71
N ASN A 24 -2.86 2.82 8.37
CA ASN A 24 -1.91 2.67 9.48
C ASN A 24 -0.48 2.27 9.06
N ASN A 25 -0.24 1.94 7.79
CA ASN A 25 1.06 1.46 7.29
C ASN A 25 1.85 2.51 6.49
N LEU A 26 1.41 3.78 6.50
CA LEU A 26 2.10 4.87 5.81
C LEU A 26 3.35 5.31 6.59
N PHE A 27 4.52 4.82 6.18
CA PHE A 27 5.79 5.38 6.63
C PHE A 27 6.05 6.69 5.89
N LYS A 28 6.10 7.80 6.64
CA LYS A 28 6.39 9.12 6.11
C LYS A 28 7.90 9.32 6.05
N LEU A 29 8.49 9.28 4.85
CA LEU A 29 9.89 9.64 4.65
C LEU A 29 10.05 11.17 4.73
N ALA A 30 11.25 11.65 5.10
CA ALA A 30 11.52 13.07 5.35
C ALA A 30 11.27 14.00 4.14
N GLN A 31 11.10 13.44 2.94
CA GLN A 31 10.86 14.16 1.68
C GLN A 31 9.41 14.06 1.16
N ALA A 32 8.44 13.77 2.04
CA ALA A 32 7.00 13.71 1.72
C ALA A 32 6.56 12.60 0.76
N ASP A 33 7.45 11.65 0.43
CA ASP A 33 7.08 10.43 -0.26
C ASP A 33 6.43 9.43 0.70
N PHE A 34 5.29 8.89 0.28
CA PHE A 34 4.57 7.83 0.98
C PHE A 34 4.97 6.50 0.38
N VAL A 35 5.55 5.63 1.20
CA VAL A 35 5.92 4.28 0.75
C VAL A 35 5.25 3.25 1.65
N SER A 36 4.53 2.33 1.03
CA SER A 36 3.92 1.19 1.72
C SER A 36 4.97 0.10 1.92
N PRO A 37 5.22 -0.35 3.17
CA PRO A 37 6.18 -1.41 3.47
C PRO A 37 5.77 -2.74 2.82
N GLU A 38 4.47 -2.99 2.67
CA GLU A 38 3.95 -4.19 2.02
C GLU A 38 4.33 -4.27 0.53
N GLN A 39 4.36 -3.12 -0.17
CA GLN A 39 4.85 -3.06 -1.55
C GLN A 39 6.34 -3.39 -1.63
N ILE A 40 7.13 -2.86 -0.69
CA ILE A 40 8.57 -3.11 -0.61
C ILE A 40 8.85 -4.58 -0.30
N GLU A 41 8.17 -5.16 0.69
CA GLU A 41 8.34 -6.57 1.08
C GLU A 41 8.01 -7.50 -0.08
N ASN A 42 6.90 -7.25 -0.80
CA ASN A 42 6.53 -8.03 -1.97
C ASN A 42 7.61 -8.02 -3.07
N ILE A 43 8.34 -6.91 -3.25
CA ILE A 43 9.45 -6.83 -4.20
C ILE A 43 10.66 -7.62 -3.68
N TYR A 44 11.01 -7.48 -2.41
CA TYR A 44 12.16 -8.19 -1.85
C TYR A 44 11.94 -9.71 -1.79
N LEU A 45 10.71 -10.17 -1.56
CA LEU A 45 10.35 -11.59 -1.60
C LEU A 45 10.49 -12.23 -2.99
N GLN A 46 10.56 -11.43 -4.06
CA GLN A 46 10.84 -11.96 -5.41
C GLN A 46 12.33 -12.28 -5.60
N HIS A 47 13.21 -11.86 -4.70
CA HIS A 47 14.64 -12.08 -4.84
C HIS A 47 15.02 -13.50 -4.38
N PRO A 48 15.74 -14.30 -5.19
CA PRO A 48 16.03 -15.72 -4.89
C PRO A 48 16.80 -15.97 -3.59
N LEU A 49 17.49 -14.95 -3.07
CA LEU A 49 18.28 -15.01 -1.85
C LEU A 49 17.50 -14.60 -0.59
N VAL A 50 16.26 -14.15 -0.73
CA VAL A 50 15.41 -13.72 0.39
C VAL A 50 14.44 -14.85 0.70
N LYS A 51 14.42 -15.28 1.96
CA LYS A 51 13.51 -16.31 2.47
C LYS A 51 12.74 -15.72 3.65
N GLN A 52 11.41 -15.90 3.64
CA GLN A 52 10.52 -15.46 4.71
C GLN A 52 10.62 -16.37 5.95
#